data_AF-A0A1A7XJL9-F1
#
_entry.id   AF-A0A1A7XJL9-F1
#
_cell.length_a   1.000
_cell.length_b   1.000
_cell.length_c   1.000
_cell.angle_alpha   90.00
_cell.angle_beta   90.00
_cell.angle_gamma   90.00
#
_symmetry.space_group_name_H-M   'P 1'
#
loop_
_entity.id
_entity.type
_entity.pdbx_description
1 polymer ?
#
loop_
_entity_poly.entity_id
_entity_poly.type
_entity_poly.pdbx_seq_one_letter_code
_entity_poly.pdbx_strand_id
1 'polypeptide(L)'
;ERFALSFFRDPLVISSLRNMESRISVSLDKPVVSVSVEHVPCTKTSMELFDPIYSCGILSPSGDIVKCFSDVYVNCDELQLMLQDEESKHYHSVGRKEREEFLFCLFKHLRLGGELCQYEDHIDPYISTTKQIYKDLISVKKDADTKRISVVSTVLKVCAYDESGRCFPGTQQEQTFAYMIVDPFKRHVTLFT
;
A
#
# COMPACT_ATOMS: atom_id res chain seq x y z
N GLU A 1 -1.52 10.95 15.43
CA GLU A 1 -1.23 12.31 14.94
C GLU A 1 0.00 12.97 15.55
N ARG A 2 0.06 13.24 16.87
CA ARG A 2 1.22 13.94 17.49
C ARG A 2 2.59 13.34 17.13
N PHE A 3 2.72 12.02 17.17
CA PHE A 3 3.95 11.32 16.77
C PHE A 3 4.33 11.60 15.31
N ALA A 4 3.38 11.47 14.38
CA ALA A 4 3.61 11.73 12.97
C ALA A 4 3.98 13.20 12.71
N LEU A 5 3.32 14.14 13.39
CA LEU A 5 3.67 15.57 13.28
C LEU A 5 5.11 15.84 13.76
N SER A 6 5.51 15.25 14.89
CA SER A 6 6.88 15.35 15.38
C SER A 6 7.88 14.72 14.42
N PHE A 7 7.56 13.57 13.82
CA PHE A 7 8.38 12.91 12.81
C PHE A 7 8.61 13.81 11.59
N PHE A 8 7.56 14.39 11.02
CA PHE A 8 7.66 15.28 9.85
C PHE A 8 8.24 16.68 10.16
N ARG A 9 8.42 17.03 11.43
CA ARG A 9 9.11 18.25 11.88
C ARG A 9 10.56 18.01 12.30
N ASP A 10 10.99 16.75 12.34
CA ASP A 10 12.35 16.41 12.72
C ASP A 10 13.33 16.83 11.60
N PRO A 11 14.38 17.63 11.91
CA PRO A 11 15.32 18.11 10.90
C PRO A 11 16.05 16.98 10.14
N LEU A 12 16.35 15.86 10.80
CA LEU A 12 17.03 14.72 10.18
C LEU A 12 16.08 14.00 9.23
N VAL A 13 14.82 13.82 9.63
CA VAL A 13 13.79 13.25 8.75
C VAL A 13 13.60 14.12 7.51
N ILE A 14 13.42 15.44 7.69
CA ILE A 14 13.26 16.37 6.57
C ILE A 14 14.46 16.29 5.62
N SER A 15 15.68 16.32 6.14
CA SER A 15 16.89 16.24 5.32
C SER A 15 17.00 14.91 4.55
N SER A 16 16.58 13.79 5.18
CA SER A 16 16.64 12.46 4.57
C SER A 16 15.58 12.28 3.48
N LEU A 17 14.39 12.86 3.66
CA LEU A 17 13.32 12.84 2.66
C LEU A 17 13.66 13.69 1.44
N ARG A 18 14.37 14.81 1.62
CA ARG A 18 14.91 15.61 0.51
C ARG A 18 15.93 14.81 -0.31
N ASN A 19 16.84 14.09 0.35
CA ASN A 19 17.89 13.30 -0.32
C ASN A 19 17.38 12.09 -1.13
N MET A 20 16.08 11.75 -1.11
CA MET A 20 15.45 10.78 -2.04
C MET A 20 15.28 11.32 -3.48
N GLU A 21 15.94 12.44 -3.78
CA GLU A 21 15.85 13.40 -4.88
C GLU A 21 16.06 12.90 -6.34
N SER A 22 15.81 11.63 -6.66
CA SER A 22 15.85 11.20 -8.07
C SER A 22 14.50 10.84 -8.70
N ARG A 23 13.42 10.67 -7.91
CA ARG A 23 12.16 10.12 -8.46
C ARG A 23 10.84 10.68 -7.91
N ILE A 24 10.84 11.48 -6.84
CA ILE A 24 9.60 11.99 -6.21
C ILE A 24 9.79 13.47 -5.87
N SER A 25 8.88 14.35 -6.34
CA SER A 25 8.88 15.77 -5.97
C SER A 25 8.43 15.94 -4.51
N VAL A 26 9.36 15.79 -3.58
CA VAL A 26 9.11 16.07 -2.16
C VAL A 26 9.44 17.53 -1.89
N SER A 27 8.45 18.43 -2.01
CA SER A 27 8.61 19.84 -1.67
C SER A 27 8.42 20.06 -0.16
N LEU A 28 9.30 19.49 0.67
CA LEU A 28 9.37 19.79 2.10
C LEU A 28 10.20 21.06 2.37
N ASP A 29 10.17 22.03 1.46
CA ASP A 29 10.95 23.28 1.57
C ASP A 29 10.39 24.21 2.65
N LYS A 30 9.08 24.12 2.89
CA LYS A 30 8.38 24.86 3.93
C LYS A 30 8.15 23.98 5.17
N PRO A 31 8.07 24.59 6.36
CA PRO A 31 7.78 23.85 7.58
C PRO A 31 6.42 23.12 7.51
N VAL A 32 6.39 21.87 7.95
CA VAL A 32 5.14 21.11 8.09
C VAL A 32 4.30 21.69 9.23
N VAL A 33 3.12 22.19 8.90
CA VAL A 33 2.18 22.80 9.85
C VAL A 33 1.20 21.79 10.43
N SER A 34 0.78 20.79 9.65
CA SER A 34 -0.17 19.77 10.08
C SER A 34 0.05 18.43 9.35
N VAL A 35 -0.58 17.37 9.87
CA VAL A 35 -0.56 16.03 9.29
C VAL A 35 -1.97 15.43 9.31
N SER A 36 -2.29 14.63 8.30
CA SER A 36 -3.45 13.72 8.30
C SER A 36 -2.95 12.30 8.56
N VAL A 37 -3.62 11.58 9.44
CA VAL A 37 -3.25 10.22 9.84
C VAL A 37 -4.49 9.35 9.85
N GLU A 38 -4.49 8.30 9.05
CA GLU A 38 -5.55 7.29 9.00
C GLU A 38 -4.98 5.93 9.40
N HIS A 39 -5.65 5.23 10.31
CA HIS A 39 -5.23 3.89 10.71
C HIS A 39 -5.61 2.86 9.64
N VAL A 40 -4.64 2.09 9.16
CA VAL A 40 -4.87 1.04 8.18
C VAL A 40 -4.88 -0.31 8.89
N PRO A 41 -5.99 -1.09 8.81
CA PRO A 41 -6.03 -2.44 9.33
C PRO A 41 -4.83 -3.27 8.84
N CYS A 42 -4.14 -3.92 9.77
CA CYS A 42 -2.99 -4.76 9.45
C CYS A 42 -3.04 -5.99 10.36
N THR A 43 -3.90 -6.95 10.02
CA THR A 43 -4.22 -8.10 10.86
C THR A 43 -3.88 -9.44 10.19
N LYS A 44 -3.77 -9.46 8.86
CA LYS A 44 -3.56 -10.69 8.08
C LYS A 44 -2.13 -11.21 8.23
N THR A 45 -1.99 -12.49 8.51
CA THR A 45 -0.69 -13.19 8.58
C THR A 45 -0.50 -14.23 7.47
N SER A 46 -1.52 -14.43 6.63
CA SER A 46 -1.54 -15.34 5.48
C SER A 46 -1.87 -14.58 4.21
N MET A 47 -1.53 -15.17 3.05
CA MET A 47 -1.86 -14.63 1.73
C MET A 47 -3.26 -15.06 1.24
N GLU A 48 -4.00 -15.81 2.07
CA GLU A 48 -5.32 -16.39 1.73
C GLU A 48 -6.38 -15.32 1.38
N LEU A 49 -6.11 -14.07 1.76
CA LEU A 49 -6.90 -12.91 1.33
C LEU A 49 -7.04 -12.83 -0.20
N PHE A 50 -6.06 -13.32 -0.95
CA PHE A 50 -6.03 -13.29 -2.41
C PHE A 50 -6.61 -14.56 -3.07
N ASP A 51 -6.93 -15.60 -2.29
CA ASP A 51 -7.49 -16.86 -2.83
C ASP A 51 -8.73 -16.64 -3.72
N PRO A 52 -9.66 -15.70 -3.41
CA PRO A 52 -10.81 -15.46 -4.28
C PRO A 52 -10.45 -15.05 -5.71
N ILE A 53 -9.28 -14.43 -5.94
CA ILE A 53 -8.82 -14.00 -7.27
C ILE A 53 -8.65 -15.23 -8.20
N TYR A 54 -8.21 -16.36 -7.66
CA TYR A 54 -7.98 -17.59 -8.41
C TYR A 54 -9.26 -18.33 -8.82
N SER A 55 -10.40 -18.04 -8.19
CA SER A 55 -11.67 -18.74 -8.44
C SER A 55 -12.77 -17.90 -9.06
N CYS A 56 -12.60 -16.56 -9.14
CA CYS A 56 -13.67 -15.67 -9.58
C CYS A 56 -13.68 -15.38 -11.10
N GLY A 57 -12.69 -15.88 -11.86
CA GLY A 57 -12.61 -15.70 -13.31
C GLY A 57 -11.75 -14.53 -13.79
N ILE A 58 -11.07 -13.83 -12.87
CA ILE A 58 -10.06 -12.81 -13.20
C ILE A 58 -8.81 -13.45 -13.86
N LEU A 59 -8.56 -14.72 -13.56
CA LEU A 59 -7.40 -15.47 -14.04
C LEU A 59 -7.82 -16.64 -14.92
N SER A 60 -6.99 -16.96 -15.91
CA SER A 60 -7.03 -18.24 -16.61
C SER A 60 -6.61 -19.39 -15.67
N PRO A 61 -6.86 -20.66 -16.04
CA PRO A 61 -6.38 -21.80 -15.26
C PRO A 61 -4.85 -21.86 -15.10
N SER A 62 -4.09 -21.21 -15.99
CA SER A 62 -2.63 -21.11 -15.88
C SER A 62 -2.17 -20.01 -14.92
N GLY A 63 -3.03 -19.06 -14.54
CA GLY A 63 -2.69 -17.90 -13.72
C GLY A 63 -2.46 -16.61 -14.51
N ASP A 64 -2.66 -16.65 -15.83
CA ASP A 64 -2.63 -15.46 -16.69
C ASP A 64 -3.85 -14.57 -16.40
N ILE A 65 -3.62 -13.27 -16.36
CA ILE A 65 -4.65 -12.27 -16.09
C ILE A 65 -5.51 -12.10 -17.34
N VAL A 66 -6.82 -12.29 -17.19
CA VAL A 66 -7.78 -12.21 -18.30
C VAL A 66 -7.88 -10.77 -18.79
N LYS A 67 -7.53 -10.55 -20.06
CA LYS A 67 -7.68 -9.25 -20.73
C LYS A 67 -9.15 -8.93 -20.99
N CYS A 68 -9.51 -7.66 -20.88
CA CYS A 68 -10.86 -7.19 -21.15
C CYS A 68 -10.83 -5.90 -21.98
N PHE A 69 -11.96 -5.57 -22.59
CA PHE A 69 -12.12 -4.29 -23.28
C PHE A 69 -12.59 -3.22 -22.29
N SER A 70 -12.02 -2.03 -22.41
CA SER A 70 -12.46 -0.84 -21.69
C SER A 70 -12.36 0.36 -22.63
N ASP A 71 -13.39 1.20 -22.61
CA ASP A 71 -13.39 2.48 -23.33
C ASP A 71 -12.53 3.54 -22.62
N VAL A 72 -12.13 3.27 -21.37
CA VAL A 72 -11.39 4.19 -20.50
C VAL A 72 -9.92 3.82 -20.40
N TYR A 73 -9.61 2.52 -20.29
CA TYR A 73 -8.25 2.04 -20.02
C TYR A 73 -7.65 1.33 -21.24
N VAL A 74 -6.46 1.78 -21.65
CA VAL A 74 -5.65 1.09 -22.66
C VAL A 74 -5.04 -0.17 -22.04
N ASN A 75 -5.11 -1.31 -22.75
CA ASN A 75 -4.63 -2.62 -22.28
C ASN A 75 -5.26 -3.09 -20.96
N CYS A 76 -6.55 -2.83 -20.80
CA CYS A 76 -7.33 -3.20 -19.62
C CYS A 76 -7.36 -4.72 -19.38
N ASP A 77 -7.45 -5.10 -18.11
CA ASP A 77 -7.71 -6.47 -17.70
C ASP A 77 -8.60 -6.56 -16.47
N GLU A 78 -9.17 -7.75 -16.27
CA GLU A 78 -10.16 -8.02 -15.22
C GLU A 78 -9.59 -7.75 -13.82
N LEU A 79 -8.27 -7.89 -13.64
CA LEU A 79 -7.61 -7.60 -12.36
C LEU A 79 -7.59 -6.10 -12.08
N GLN A 80 -7.26 -5.28 -13.08
CA GLN A 80 -7.30 -3.82 -12.95
C GLN A 80 -8.71 -3.34 -12.62
N LEU A 81 -9.73 -3.86 -13.32
CA LEU A 81 -11.14 -3.51 -13.04
C LEU A 81 -11.53 -3.90 -11.61
N MET A 82 -11.21 -5.11 -11.14
CA MET A 82 -11.49 -5.53 -9.77
C MET A 82 -10.85 -4.61 -8.71
N LEU A 83 -9.69 -4.01 -9.00
CA LEU A 83 -8.96 -3.16 -8.06
C LEU A 83 -9.45 -1.71 -8.03
N GLN A 84 -9.96 -1.17 -9.14
CA GLN A 84 -10.26 0.27 -9.30
C GLN A 84 -11.73 0.59 -9.56
N ASP A 85 -12.50 -0.33 -10.15
CA ASP A 85 -13.87 -0.08 -10.57
C ASP A 85 -14.86 -0.78 -9.63
N GLU A 86 -15.58 0.02 -8.83
CA GLU A 86 -16.58 -0.45 -7.88
C GLU A 86 -17.77 -1.13 -8.55
N GLU A 87 -18.04 -0.78 -9.81
CA GLU A 87 -19.12 -1.35 -10.62
C GLU A 87 -18.66 -2.61 -11.38
N SER A 88 -17.38 -2.97 -11.29
CA SER A 88 -16.88 -4.18 -11.95
C SER A 88 -17.52 -5.43 -11.36
N LYS A 89 -17.81 -6.39 -12.23
CA LYS A 89 -18.38 -7.70 -11.87
C LYS A 89 -17.63 -8.39 -10.73
N HIS A 90 -16.32 -8.17 -10.64
CA HIS A 90 -15.44 -8.86 -9.72
C HIS A 90 -15.02 -8.03 -8.50
N TYR A 91 -15.45 -6.76 -8.37
CA TYR A 91 -15.04 -5.86 -7.28
C TYR A 91 -15.20 -6.47 -5.89
N HIS A 92 -16.31 -7.16 -5.64
CA HIS A 92 -16.64 -7.79 -4.36
C HIS A 92 -16.09 -9.20 -4.19
N SER A 93 -15.28 -9.71 -5.11
CA SER A 93 -14.64 -11.04 -4.97
C SER A 93 -13.71 -11.07 -3.74
N VAL A 94 -13.07 -9.94 -3.44
CA VAL A 94 -12.39 -9.70 -2.17
C VAL A 94 -13.32 -8.85 -1.30
N GLY A 95 -13.59 -9.31 -0.08
CA GLY A 95 -14.53 -8.65 0.83
C GLY A 95 -14.13 -7.22 1.18
N ARG A 96 -15.11 -6.35 1.46
CA ARG A 96 -14.86 -4.92 1.73
C ARG A 96 -13.83 -4.69 2.85
N LYS A 97 -13.90 -5.46 3.94
CA LYS A 97 -12.96 -5.36 5.06
C LYS A 97 -11.56 -5.83 4.67
N GLU A 98 -11.47 -6.88 3.87
CA GLU A 98 -10.22 -7.39 3.33
C GLU A 98 -9.54 -6.35 2.41
N ARG A 99 -10.32 -5.60 1.64
CA ARG A 99 -9.79 -4.52 0.78
C ARG A 99 -9.17 -3.37 1.57
N GLU A 100 -9.61 -3.16 2.82
CA GLU A 100 -9.05 -2.15 3.73
C GLU A 100 -7.74 -2.61 4.40
N GLU A 101 -7.42 -3.91 4.37
CA GLU A 101 -6.19 -4.45 4.96
C GLU A 101 -4.94 -3.94 4.23
N PHE A 102 -3.89 -3.64 4.98
CA PHE A 102 -2.61 -3.17 4.46
C PHE A 102 -2.02 -4.15 3.44
N LEU A 103 -2.21 -5.45 3.65
CA LEU A 103 -1.76 -6.49 2.71
C LEU A 103 -2.41 -6.32 1.32
N PHE A 104 -3.72 -6.04 1.27
CA PHE A 104 -4.43 -5.77 0.02
C PHE A 104 -4.00 -4.43 -0.59
N CYS A 105 -3.85 -3.40 0.24
CA CYS A 105 -3.38 -2.09 -0.21
C CYS A 105 -2.01 -2.17 -0.88
N LEU A 106 -1.07 -2.94 -0.32
CA LEU A 106 0.25 -3.17 -0.90
C LEU A 106 0.17 -3.87 -2.27
N PHE A 107 -0.66 -4.91 -2.37
CA PHE A 107 -0.92 -5.60 -3.64
C PHE A 107 -1.51 -4.65 -4.69
N LYS A 108 -2.53 -3.86 -4.30
CA LYS A 108 -3.16 -2.86 -5.17
C LYS A 108 -2.11 -1.87 -5.70
N HIS A 109 -1.24 -1.36 -4.84
CA HIS A 109 -0.19 -0.42 -5.22
C HIS A 109 0.87 -1.02 -6.15
N LEU A 110 1.26 -2.28 -5.94
CA LEU A 110 2.20 -2.97 -6.83
C LEU A 110 1.60 -3.23 -8.21
N ARG A 111 0.31 -3.59 -8.27
CA ARG A 111 -0.36 -3.89 -9.53
C ARG A 111 -0.67 -2.62 -10.34
N LEU A 112 -1.21 -1.59 -9.68
CA LEU A 112 -1.54 -0.34 -10.36
C LEU A 112 -0.29 0.48 -10.69
N GLY A 113 0.77 0.32 -9.89
CA GLY A 113 2.07 0.94 -10.09
C GLY A 113 1.99 2.46 -10.13
N GLY A 114 2.99 3.08 -10.75
CA GLY A 114 3.02 4.50 -11.10
C GLY A 114 3.45 4.69 -12.56
N GLU A 115 4.00 5.85 -12.90
CA GLU A 115 4.38 6.19 -14.30
C GLU A 115 5.38 5.21 -14.94
N LEU A 116 6.14 4.44 -14.14
CA LEU A 116 7.13 3.47 -14.60
C LEU A 116 6.67 2.01 -14.46
N CYS A 117 5.37 1.76 -14.43
CA CYS A 117 4.79 0.43 -14.20
C CYS A 117 5.29 -0.61 -15.21
N GLN A 118 5.92 -1.68 -14.70
CA GLN A 118 6.21 -2.90 -15.46
C GLN A 118 5.03 -3.85 -15.27
N TYR A 119 4.13 -3.85 -16.25
CA TYR A 119 2.96 -4.71 -16.23
C TYR A 119 3.37 -6.17 -16.44
N GLU A 120 2.84 -7.04 -15.59
CA GLU A 120 2.94 -8.49 -15.74
C GLU A 120 1.60 -9.01 -16.21
N ASP A 121 1.64 -9.99 -17.12
CA ASP A 121 0.45 -10.69 -17.60
C ASP A 121 0.06 -11.86 -16.70
N HIS A 122 0.90 -12.21 -15.72
CA HIS A 122 0.68 -13.31 -14.78
C HIS A 122 0.52 -12.79 -13.34
N ILE A 123 -0.29 -13.47 -12.52
CA ILE A 123 -0.57 -13.02 -11.14
C ILE A 123 0.60 -13.24 -10.17
N ASP A 124 1.37 -14.32 -10.38
CA ASP A 124 2.39 -14.78 -9.44
C ASP A 124 3.49 -13.77 -9.09
N PRO A 125 4.05 -12.99 -10.05
CA PRO A 125 4.99 -11.92 -9.73
C PRO A 125 4.41 -10.92 -8.72
N TYR A 126 3.14 -10.54 -8.86
CA TYR A 126 2.48 -9.61 -7.93
C TYR A 126 2.30 -10.23 -6.54
N ILE A 127 1.80 -11.47 -6.45
CA ILE A 127 1.56 -12.15 -5.17
C ILE A 127 2.88 -12.41 -4.44
N SER A 128 3.90 -12.89 -5.15
CA SER A 128 5.22 -13.18 -4.57
C SER A 128 5.93 -11.92 -4.10
N THR A 129 5.90 -10.84 -4.89
CA THR A 129 6.51 -9.55 -4.52
C THR A 129 5.78 -8.90 -3.34
N THR A 130 4.44 -8.91 -3.36
CA THR A 130 3.62 -8.43 -2.23
C THR A 130 4.00 -9.16 -0.95
N LYS A 131 4.12 -10.49 -1.01
CA LYS A 131 4.49 -11.33 0.13
C LYS A 131 5.88 -10.96 0.67
N GLN A 132 6.85 -10.74 -0.20
CA GLN A 132 8.21 -10.37 0.20
C GLN A 132 8.22 -9.01 0.91
N ILE A 133 7.65 -7.98 0.27
CA ILE A 133 7.60 -6.64 0.84
C ILE A 133 6.82 -6.64 2.17
N TYR A 134 5.68 -7.34 2.24
CA TYR A 134 4.90 -7.41 3.48
C TYR A 134 5.70 -8.05 4.62
N LYS A 135 6.47 -9.12 4.35
CA LYS A 135 7.33 -9.76 5.36
C LYS A 135 8.49 -8.86 5.83
N ASP A 136 9.00 -8.01 4.96
CA ASP A 136 10.09 -7.10 5.31
C ASP A 136 9.59 -5.91 6.14
N LEU A 137 8.39 -5.42 5.85
CA LEU A 137 7.78 -4.27 6.52
C LEU A 137 7.10 -4.64 7.84
N ILE A 138 6.43 -5.79 7.93
CA ILE A 138 5.54 -6.13 9.04
C ILE A 138 6.16 -7.16 9.97
N SER A 139 6.18 -6.81 11.26
CA SER A 139 6.59 -7.72 12.31
C SER A 139 5.38 -8.45 12.90
N VAL A 140 5.59 -9.73 13.21
CA VAL A 140 4.62 -10.58 13.89
C VAL A 140 5.20 -11.11 15.20
N LYS A 141 4.33 -11.43 16.15
CA LYS A 141 4.67 -12.09 17.40
C LYS A 141 3.87 -13.37 17.54
N LYS A 142 4.53 -14.41 18.03
CA LYS A 142 3.86 -15.63 18.47
C LYS A 142 3.53 -15.50 19.96
N ASP A 143 2.26 -15.65 20.29
CA ASP A 143 1.81 -15.68 21.66
C ASP A 143 2.30 -16.94 22.37
N ALA A 144 2.80 -16.79 23.60
CA ALA A 144 3.46 -17.87 24.32
C ALA A 144 2.46 -18.96 24.76
N ASP A 145 1.25 -18.56 25.12
CA ASP A 145 0.23 -19.43 25.69
C ASP A 145 -0.63 -20.05 24.58
N THR A 146 -1.23 -19.22 23.73
CA THR A 146 -2.15 -19.64 22.67
C THR A 146 -1.45 -20.17 21.42
N LYS A 147 -0.13 -19.95 21.28
CA LYS A 147 0.68 -20.26 20.09
C LYS A 147 0.22 -19.55 18.80
N ARG A 148 -0.74 -18.62 18.89
CA ARG A 148 -1.25 -17.85 17.75
C ARG A 148 -0.23 -16.79 17.33
N ILE A 149 -0.13 -16.56 16.03
CA ILE A 149 0.69 -15.50 15.46
C ILE A 149 -0.20 -14.29 15.22
N SER A 150 0.25 -13.10 15.63
CA SER A 150 -0.46 -11.84 15.41
C SER A 150 0.52 -10.76 14.95
N VAL A 151 0.02 -9.83 14.12
CA VAL A 151 0.77 -8.63 13.73
C VAL A 151 0.99 -7.74 14.94
N VAL A 152 2.19 -7.15 15.03
CA VAL A 152 2.55 -6.17 16.08
C VAL A 152 2.85 -4.77 15.54
N SER A 153 3.16 -4.66 14.24
CA SER A 153 3.36 -3.36 13.60
C SER A 153 2.05 -2.57 13.53
N THR A 154 2.14 -1.26 13.72
CA THR A 154 1.01 -0.33 13.47
C THR A 154 1.23 0.34 12.12
N VAL A 155 0.22 0.34 11.26
CA VAL A 155 0.29 0.96 9.93
C VAL A 155 -0.62 2.19 9.90
N LEU A 156 -0.03 3.32 9.53
CA LEU A 156 -0.72 4.60 9.43
C LEU A 156 -0.55 5.15 8.02
N LYS A 157 -1.64 5.44 7.32
CA LYS A 157 -1.58 6.23 6.09
C LYS A 157 -1.42 7.70 6.47
N VAL A 158 -0.41 8.35 5.92
CA VAL A 158 0.00 9.69 6.35
C VAL A 158 0.07 10.68 5.20
N CYS A 159 -0.36 11.92 5.47
CA CYS A 159 -0.12 13.08 4.62
C CYS A 159 0.45 14.20 5.48
N ALA A 160 1.39 14.98 4.95
CA ALA A 160 1.90 16.18 5.58
C ALA A 160 1.52 17.41 4.78
N TYR A 161 1.30 18.51 5.49
CA TYR A 161 0.84 19.77 4.92
C TYR A 161 1.73 20.91 5.40
N ASP A 162 2.05 21.82 4.49
CA ASP A 162 2.61 23.13 4.78
C ASP A 162 1.53 24.22 4.64
N GLU A 163 1.92 25.49 4.72
CA GLU A 163 0.98 26.61 4.57
C GLU A 163 0.33 26.71 3.18
N SER A 164 0.89 26.04 2.17
CA SER A 164 0.41 26.05 0.78
C SER A 164 -0.47 24.84 0.44
N GLY A 165 -0.52 23.82 1.30
CA GLY A 165 -1.35 22.64 1.13
C GLY A 165 -0.57 21.36 1.39
N ARG A 166 -0.94 20.27 0.71
CA ARG A 166 -0.28 18.97 0.86
C ARG A 166 1.13 19.04 0.26
N CYS A 167 2.14 18.82 1.08
CA CYS A 167 3.54 18.78 0.64
C CYS A 167 4.09 17.35 0.56
N PHE A 168 3.43 16.38 1.21
CA PHE A 168 3.84 14.98 1.16
C PHE A 168 2.67 14.00 1.43
N PRO A 169 2.64 12.83 0.78
CA PRO A 169 3.26 12.56 -0.52
C PRO A 169 2.63 13.50 -1.58
N GLY A 170 3.29 13.71 -2.72
CA GLY A 170 3.02 14.80 -3.67
C GLY A 170 1.61 14.87 -4.28
N THR A 171 1.50 14.81 -5.61
CA THR A 171 0.23 14.98 -6.33
C THR A 171 -0.83 13.95 -5.91
N GLN A 172 -2.07 14.39 -5.75
CA GLN A 172 -3.17 13.55 -5.32
C GLN A 172 -3.64 12.62 -6.45
N GLN A 173 -3.03 11.45 -6.51
CA GLN A 173 -3.44 10.31 -7.34
C GLN A 173 -3.58 9.07 -6.44
N GLU A 174 -4.32 8.04 -6.87
CA GLU A 174 -4.47 6.81 -6.08
C GLU A 174 -3.13 6.11 -5.82
N GLN A 175 -2.22 6.24 -6.78
CA GLN A 175 -0.87 5.70 -6.78
C GLN A 175 0.07 6.48 -5.85
N THR A 176 -0.31 7.68 -5.41
CA THR A 176 0.50 8.52 -4.52
C THR A 176 0.10 8.28 -3.07
N PHE A 177 0.85 7.44 -2.37
CA PHE A 177 0.60 7.07 -0.98
C PHE A 177 1.84 7.24 -0.11
N ALA A 178 1.61 7.24 1.20
CA ALA A 178 2.67 7.10 2.18
C ALA A 178 2.10 6.37 3.41
N TYR A 179 2.77 5.30 3.80
CA TYR A 179 2.47 4.55 5.00
C TYR A 179 3.63 4.68 5.99
N MET A 180 3.30 5.14 7.20
CA MET A 180 4.19 5.11 8.35
C MET A 180 3.94 3.82 9.13
N ILE A 181 4.94 2.95 9.14
CA ILE A 181 4.89 1.62 9.75
C ILE A 181 5.73 1.66 11.02
N VAL A 182 5.08 1.56 12.17
CA VAL A 182 5.72 1.63 13.48
C VAL A 182 5.88 0.23 14.04
N ASP A 183 7.12 -0.18 14.29
CA ASP A 183 7.45 -1.42 15.00
C ASP A 183 7.82 -1.09 16.46
N PRO A 184 6.94 -1.39 17.43
CA PRO A 184 7.18 -1.03 18.83
C PRO A 184 8.31 -1.84 19.48
N PHE A 185 8.64 -3.02 18.95
CA PHE A 185 9.68 -3.89 19.52
C PHE A 185 11.06 -3.53 18.99
N LYS A 186 11.17 -3.30 17.68
CA LYS A 186 12.41 -2.81 17.05
C LYS A 186 12.65 -1.34 17.34
N ARG A 187 11.63 -0.60 17.79
CA ARG A 187 11.64 0.88 17.95
C ARG A 187 12.00 1.58 16.64
N HIS A 188 11.55 1.01 15.52
CA HIS A 188 11.80 1.52 14.19
C HIS A 188 10.51 2.10 13.60
N VAL A 189 10.69 3.11 12.77
CA VAL A 189 9.64 3.63 11.89
C VAL A 189 10.13 3.51 10.46
N THR A 190 9.35 2.82 9.64
CA THR A 190 9.58 2.74 8.20
C THR A 190 8.54 3.62 7.52
N LEU A 191 9.01 4.51 6.64
CA LEU A 191 8.14 5.25 5.73
C LEU A 191 8.17 4.55 4.38
N PHE A 192 7.02 4.03 3.94
CA PHE A 192 6.84 3.34 2.68
C PHE A 192 5.96 4.19 1.76
N THR A 193 6.46 4.54 0.57
CA THR A 193 5.85 5.48 -0.39
C THR A 193 5.86 4.90 -1.78
#